data_AF-A0A2P8WAQ8-F1
#
_entry.id   AF-A0A2P8WAQ8-F1
#
_cell.length_a   1.000
_cell.length_b   1.000
_cell.length_c   1.000
_cell.angle_alpha   90.00
_cell.angle_beta   90.00
_cell.angle_gamma   90.00
#
_symmetry.space_group_name_H-M   'P 1'
#
loop_
_entity.id
_entity.type
_entity.pdbx_description
1 polymer ?
#
loop_
_entity_poly.entity_id
_entity_poly.type
_entity_poly.pdbx_seq_one_letter_code
_entity_poly.pdbx_strand_id
1 'polypeptide(L)'
;MQNLLFYLGFATLMAHELDAMTQAEWRLLFVLRRLPDATAEVAFVLVHIPLVAGLLWLTNSDTPEIKRWSRLAIAAFLAIHAALHKRLDHHPLYSFDSALSMGLIYGGGLLGLLYLGIVFASRLRQSTSAQSEM
;
A
#
# COMPACT_ATOMS: atom_id res chain seq x y z
N MET A 1 7.32 -8.96 15.08
CA MET A 1 6.10 -9.09 14.26
C MET A 1 5.78 -7.83 13.44
N GLN A 2 5.71 -6.62 14.03
CA GLN A 2 5.37 -5.39 13.29
C GLN A 2 6.23 -5.14 12.04
N ASN A 3 7.56 -5.27 12.16
CA ASN A 3 8.46 -5.10 11.00
C ASN A 3 8.19 -6.12 9.89
N LEU A 4 7.93 -7.37 10.26
CA LEU A 4 7.65 -8.44 9.29
C LEU A 4 6.36 -8.16 8.53
N LEU A 5 5.26 -7.84 9.23
CA LEU A 5 3.99 -7.50 8.59
C LEU A 5 4.11 -6.26 7.70
N PHE A 6 4.86 -5.25 8.14
CA PHE A 6 5.10 -4.07 7.33
C PHE A 6 5.86 -4.42 6.04
N TYR A 7 6.96 -5.17 6.13
CA TYR A 7 7.76 -5.52 4.96
C TYR A 7 7.01 -6.46 4.01
N LEU A 8 6.23 -7.40 4.53
CA LEU A 8 5.35 -8.23 3.70
C LEU A 8 4.29 -7.36 3.00
N GLY A 9 3.61 -6.47 3.72
CA GLY A 9 2.62 -5.57 3.11
C GLY A 9 3.21 -4.66 2.05
N PHE A 10 4.40 -4.09 2.32
CA PHE A 10 5.13 -3.27 1.34
C PHE A 10 5.57 -4.08 0.13
N ALA A 11 6.11 -5.29 0.32
CA ALA A 11 6.50 -6.17 -0.78
C ALA A 11 5.28 -6.59 -1.62
N THR A 12 4.15 -6.86 -0.98
CA THR A 12 2.88 -7.15 -1.68
C THR A 12 2.39 -5.95 -2.48
N LEU A 13 2.52 -4.72 -1.97
CA LEU A 13 2.24 -3.51 -2.74
C LEU A 13 3.12 -3.44 -4.00
N MET A 14 4.44 -3.64 -3.85
CA MET A 14 5.35 -3.61 -5.00
C MET A 14 5.05 -4.71 -6.03
N ALA A 15 4.71 -5.92 -5.57
CA ALA A 15 4.28 -6.99 -6.45
C ALA A 15 2.95 -6.67 -7.15
N HIS A 16 2.03 -5.99 -6.46
CA HIS A 16 0.81 -5.48 -7.07
C HIS A 16 1.10 -4.43 -8.15
N GLU A 17 2.05 -3.52 -7.97
CA GLU A 17 2.42 -2.55 -9.03
C GLU A 17 2.98 -3.24 -10.29
N LEU A 18 3.68 -4.36 -10.13
CA LEU A 18 4.12 -5.18 -11.28
C LEU A 18 2.93 -5.81 -12.00
N ASP A 19 1.96 -6.34 -11.26
CA ASP A 19 0.71 -6.87 -11.82
C ASP A 19 -0.11 -5.75 -12.49
N ALA A 20 -0.22 -4.59 -11.85
CA ALA A 20 -0.92 -3.40 -12.35
C ALA A 20 -0.39 -2.92 -13.70
N MET A 21 0.92 -3.03 -13.92
CA MET A 21 1.52 -2.80 -15.22
C MET A 21 0.98 -3.77 -16.28
N THR A 22 0.88 -5.06 -15.96
CA THR A 22 0.32 -6.06 -16.89
C THR A 22 -1.18 -5.89 -17.13
N GLN A 23 -1.88 -5.29 -16.17
CA GLN A 23 -3.32 -5.02 -16.21
C GLN A 23 -3.67 -3.62 -16.74
N ALA A 24 -2.67 -2.85 -17.21
CA ALA A 24 -2.87 -1.50 -17.71
C ALA A 24 -3.63 -0.55 -16.76
N GLU A 25 -3.33 -0.61 -15.45
CA GLU A 25 -4.06 0.14 -14.42
C GLU A 25 -4.03 1.67 -14.64
N TRP A 26 -3.04 2.19 -15.36
CA TRP A 26 -2.98 3.60 -15.75
C TRP A 26 -4.25 4.09 -16.46
N ARG A 27 -5.01 3.19 -17.11
CA ARG A 27 -6.31 3.49 -17.74
C ARG A 27 -7.41 3.83 -16.72
N LEU A 28 -7.27 3.40 -15.47
CA LEU A 28 -8.17 3.72 -14.35
C LEU A 28 -7.75 5.01 -13.62
N LEU A 29 -6.47 5.38 -13.66
CA LEU A 29 -5.93 6.52 -12.93
C LEU A 29 -6.35 7.87 -13.54
N PHE A 30 -6.89 8.78 -12.70
CA PHE A 30 -7.55 10.01 -13.16
C PHE A 30 -6.72 10.87 -14.12
N VAL A 31 -5.41 10.97 -13.87
CA VAL A 31 -4.46 11.76 -14.67
C VAL A 31 -3.97 10.97 -15.88
N LEU A 32 -3.46 9.74 -15.67
CA LEU A 32 -2.82 8.96 -16.74
C LEU A 32 -3.81 8.48 -17.81
N ARG A 33 -5.07 8.22 -17.46
CA ARG A 33 -6.13 7.82 -18.40
C ARG A 33 -6.42 8.83 -19.52
N ARG A 34 -5.91 10.05 -19.41
CA ARG A 34 -6.06 11.13 -20.41
C ARG A 34 -4.92 11.17 -21.42
N LEU A 35 -3.84 10.44 -21.19
CA LEU A 35 -2.69 10.37 -22.08
C LEU A 35 -2.90 9.29 -23.15
N PRO A 36 -2.22 9.39 -24.30
CA PRO A 36 -2.13 8.29 -25.24
C PRO A 36 -1.57 7.04 -24.54
N ASP A 37 -2.09 5.86 -24.86
CA ASP A 37 -1.84 4.63 -24.09
C ASP A 37 -0.34 4.32 -23.91
N ALA A 38 0.45 4.38 -24.99
CA ALA A 38 1.91 4.19 -24.93
C ALA A 38 2.63 5.24 -24.07
N THR A 39 2.13 6.49 -24.05
CA THR A 39 2.68 7.53 -23.18
C THR A 39 2.29 7.30 -21.73
N ALA A 40 1.06 6.87 -21.46
CA ALA A 40 0.56 6.56 -20.13
C ALA A 40 1.33 5.39 -19.49
N GLU A 41 1.60 4.35 -20.28
CA GLU A 41 2.41 3.18 -19.90
C GLU A 41 3.82 3.60 -19.45
N VAL A 42 4.54 4.36 -20.28
CA VAL A 42 5.89 4.84 -19.96
C VAL A 42 5.86 5.76 -18.73
N ALA A 43 4.88 6.67 -18.66
CA ALA A 43 4.73 7.57 -17.53
C ALA A 43 4.43 6.81 -16.23
N PHE A 44 3.62 5.74 -16.29
CA PHE A 44 3.33 4.87 -15.15
C PHE A 44 4.65 4.34 -14.57
N VAL A 45 5.49 3.70 -15.39
CA VAL A 45 6.77 3.16 -14.91
C VAL A 45 7.71 4.25 -14.38
N LEU A 46 7.86 5.35 -15.11
CA LEU A 46 8.82 6.41 -14.73
C LEU A 46 8.43 7.14 -13.45
N VAL A 47 7.13 7.33 -13.17
CA VAL A 47 6.65 7.94 -11.92
C VAL A 47 6.88 7.02 -10.73
N HIS A 48 6.82 5.70 -10.93
CA HIS A 48 7.08 4.75 -9.85
C HIS A 48 8.52 4.79 -9.34
N ILE A 49 9.51 5.14 -10.17
CA ILE A 49 10.92 5.21 -9.75
C ILE A 49 11.13 6.19 -8.57
N PRO A 50 10.84 7.50 -8.70
CA PRO A 50 10.99 8.43 -7.59
C PRO A 50 10.00 8.16 -6.46
N LEU A 51 8.80 7.64 -6.76
CA LEU A 51 7.81 7.28 -5.74
C LEU A 51 8.35 6.17 -4.83
N VAL A 52 8.79 5.04 -5.40
CA VAL A 52 9.32 3.90 -4.64
C VAL A 52 10.58 4.30 -3.88
N ALA A 53 11.48 5.08 -4.48
CA ALA A 53 12.66 5.61 -3.79
C ALA A 53 12.28 6.46 -2.57
N GLY A 54 11.32 7.39 -2.73
CA GLY A 54 10.81 8.23 -1.64
C GLY A 54 10.13 7.42 -0.54
N LEU A 55 9.33 6.41 -0.89
CA LEU A 55 8.69 5.51 0.06
C LEU A 55 9.73 4.70 0.87
N LEU A 56 10.75 4.15 0.22
CA LEU A 56 11.83 3.42 0.88
C LEU A 56 12.61 4.32 1.83
N TRP A 57 12.92 5.56 1.40
CA TRP A 57 13.60 6.55 2.23
C TRP A 57 12.79 6.92 3.48
N LEU A 58 11.51 7.25 3.33
CA LEU A 58 10.63 7.64 4.43
C LEU A 58 10.41 6.48 5.43
N THR A 59 10.12 5.28 4.91
CA THR A 59 9.78 4.10 5.74
C THR A 59 10.99 3.47 6.42
N ASN A 60 12.20 3.91 6.07
CA ASN A 60 13.46 3.52 6.70
C ASN A 60 14.26 4.71 7.24
N SER A 61 13.64 5.88 7.39
CA SER A 61 14.27 7.05 7.97
C SER A 61 14.88 6.75 9.36
N ASP A 62 16.05 7.34 9.64
CA ASP A 62 16.69 7.27 10.95
C ASP A 62 15.89 8.02 12.02
N THR A 63 15.05 8.98 11.62
CA THR A 63 14.13 9.68 12.52
C THR A 63 12.96 8.76 12.88
N PRO A 64 12.82 8.32 14.15
CA PRO A 64 11.83 7.32 14.54
C PRO A 64 10.37 7.76 14.26
N GLU A 65 10.08 9.04 14.39
CA GLU A 65 8.76 9.62 14.15
C GLU A 65 8.39 9.54 12.68
N ILE A 66 9.30 9.93 11.77
CA ILE A 66 9.09 9.87 10.32
C ILE A 66 8.87 8.42 9.88
N LYS A 67 9.73 7.51 10.35
CA LYS A 67 9.61 6.08 10.09
C LYS A 67 8.29 5.51 10.57
N ARG A 68 7.85 5.89 11.78
CA ARG A 68 6.58 5.40 12.35
C ARG A 68 5.38 5.92 11.57
N TRP A 69 5.32 7.22 11.28
CA TRP A 69 4.18 7.82 10.58
C TRP A 69 4.09 7.38 9.13
N SER A 70 5.21 7.28 8.42
CA SER A 70 5.23 6.77 7.04
C SER A 70 4.75 5.32 6.97
N ARG A 71 5.18 4.45 7.88
CA ARG A 71 4.72 3.05 7.93
C ARG A 71 3.23 2.92 8.23
N LEU A 72 2.70 3.75 9.14
CA LEU A 72 1.27 3.82 9.41
C LEU A 72 0.48 4.30 8.19
N ALA A 73 0.97 5.34 7.51
CA ALA A 73 0.35 5.87 6.30
C ALA A 73 0.28 4.80 5.20
N ILE A 74 1.37 4.06 4.96
CA ILE A 74 1.39 2.98 3.97
C ILE A 74 0.47 1.82 4.35
N ALA A 75 0.45 1.43 5.63
CA ALA A 75 -0.46 0.38 6.09
C ALA A 75 -1.95 0.77 5.95
N ALA A 76 -2.28 2.04 6.21
CA ALA A 76 -3.62 2.58 5.98
C ALA A 76 -3.94 2.66 4.48
N PHE A 77 -2.98 3.11 3.67
CA PHE A 77 -3.10 3.15 2.22
C PHE A 77 -3.41 1.77 1.65
N LEU A 78 -2.72 0.70 2.07
CA LEU A 78 -3.00 -0.68 1.64
C LEU A 78 -4.47 -1.08 1.85
N ALA A 79 -5.04 -0.76 3.01
CA ALA A 79 -6.45 -1.07 3.31
C ALA A 79 -7.41 -0.26 2.43
N ILE A 80 -7.14 1.03 2.26
CA ILE A 80 -7.92 1.93 1.40
C ILE A 80 -7.81 1.49 -0.07
N HIS A 81 -6.61 1.12 -0.53
CA HIS A 81 -6.32 0.67 -1.87
C HIS A 81 -7.10 -0.60 -2.24
N ALA A 82 -7.13 -1.58 -1.33
CA ALA A 82 -7.96 -2.77 -1.50
C ALA A 82 -9.47 -2.43 -1.61
N ALA A 83 -9.94 -1.46 -0.83
CA ALA A 83 -11.33 -0.99 -0.92
C ALA A 83 -11.62 -0.23 -2.23
N LEU A 84 -10.64 0.52 -2.76
CA LEU A 84 -10.77 1.20 -4.05
C LEU A 84 -10.86 0.19 -5.20
N HIS A 85 -10.03 -0.84 -5.19
CA HIS A 85 -10.13 -1.97 -6.13
C HIS A 85 -11.50 -2.64 -6.04
N LYS A 86 -11.98 -2.89 -4.81
CA LYS A 86 -13.32 -3.46 -4.61
C LYS A 86 -14.44 -2.56 -5.15
N ARG A 87 -14.27 -1.25 -5.14
CA ARG A 87 -15.25 -0.30 -5.69
C ARG A 87 -15.22 -0.25 -7.22
N LEU A 88 -14.07 -0.54 -7.83
CA LEU A 88 -13.84 -0.45 -9.27
C LEU A 88 -13.98 -1.81 -9.98
N ASP A 89 -14.21 -2.90 -9.26
CA ASP A 89 -14.23 -4.27 -9.80
C ASP A 89 -15.30 -4.54 -10.88
N HIS A 90 -16.32 -3.68 -10.99
CA HIS A 90 -17.32 -3.72 -12.07
C HIS A 90 -17.06 -2.72 -13.20
N HIS A 91 -15.97 -1.95 -13.14
CA HIS A 91 -15.64 -0.96 -14.16
C HIS A 91 -15.18 -1.66 -15.45
N PRO A 92 -15.61 -1.22 -16.66
CA PRO A 92 -15.29 -1.91 -17.92
C PRO A 92 -13.80 -2.05 -18.25
N LEU A 93 -12.96 -1.21 -17.63
CA LEU A 93 -11.50 -1.20 -17.80
C LEU A 93 -10.76 -1.89 -16.64
N TYR A 94 -11.49 -2.51 -15.71
CA TYR A 94 -10.90 -3.25 -14.60
C TYR A 94 -10.63 -4.69 -15.04
N SER A 95 -9.38 -5.16 -14.90
CA SER A 95 -8.96 -6.49 -15.36
C SER A 95 -8.26 -7.33 -14.28
N PHE A 96 -8.29 -6.92 -13.01
CA PHE A 96 -7.71 -7.69 -11.91
C PHE A 96 -8.65 -8.83 -11.47
N ASP A 97 -8.79 -9.86 -12.29
CA ASP A 97 -9.68 -11.01 -12.06
C ASP A 97 -8.93 -12.28 -11.62
N SER A 98 -7.61 -12.32 -11.82
CA SER A 98 -6.80 -13.49 -11.48
C SER A 98 -6.67 -13.70 -9.97
N ALA A 99 -6.48 -14.96 -9.55
CA ALA A 99 -6.24 -15.28 -8.14
C ALA A 99 -4.98 -14.60 -7.58
N LEU A 100 -3.95 -14.40 -8.42
CA LEU A 100 -2.74 -13.67 -8.06
C LEU A 100 -3.07 -12.19 -7.79
N SER A 101 -3.74 -11.53 -8.72
CA SER A 101 -4.16 -10.13 -8.60
C SER A 101 -4.99 -9.89 -7.35
N MET A 102 -6.01 -10.71 -7.15
CA MET A 102 -6.88 -10.66 -5.96
C MET A 102 -6.07 -10.91 -4.68
N GLY A 103 -5.15 -11.88 -4.70
CA GLY A 103 -4.26 -12.18 -3.57
C GLY A 103 -3.34 -11.01 -3.22
N LEU A 104 -2.78 -10.32 -4.22
CA LEU A 104 -1.92 -9.15 -4.02
C LEU A 104 -2.72 -7.97 -3.47
N ILE A 105 -3.89 -7.66 -4.05
CA ILE A 105 -4.73 -6.54 -3.63
C ILE A 105 -5.27 -6.75 -2.20
N TYR A 106 -6.02 -7.83 -1.99
CA TYR A 106 -6.70 -8.06 -0.71
C TYR A 106 -5.77 -8.60 0.37
N GLY A 107 -4.74 -9.37 0.00
CA GLY A 107 -3.69 -9.79 0.91
C GLY A 107 -2.86 -8.60 1.42
N GLY A 108 -2.52 -7.66 0.54
CA GLY A 108 -1.88 -6.40 0.92
C GLY A 108 -2.74 -5.60 1.89
N GLY A 109 -4.03 -5.44 1.59
CA GLY A 109 -5.00 -4.79 2.49
C GLY A 109 -5.09 -5.45 3.86
N LEU A 110 -5.15 -6.78 3.93
CA LEU A 110 -5.17 -7.53 5.19
C LEU A 110 -3.87 -7.33 5.99
N LEU A 111 -2.71 -7.39 5.34
CA LEU A 111 -1.41 -7.14 5.99
C LEU A 111 -1.34 -5.73 6.59
N GLY A 112 -1.87 -4.72 5.87
CA GLY A 112 -2.01 -3.35 6.36
C GLY A 112 -2.88 -3.25 7.62
N LEU A 113 -4.06 -3.86 7.59
CA LEU A 113 -4.97 -3.91 8.75
C LEU A 113 -4.35 -4.62 9.96
N LEU A 114 -3.68 -5.76 9.74
CA LEU A 114 -2.98 -6.49 10.80
C LEU A 114 -1.86 -5.65 11.41
N TYR A 115 -1.07 -4.95 10.59
CA TYR A 115 -0.04 -4.04 11.08
C TYR A 115 -0.63 -2.94 11.97
N LEU A 116 -1.68 -2.25 11.50
CA LEU A 116 -2.37 -1.20 12.25
C LEU A 116 -2.93 -1.72 13.58
N GLY A 117 -3.57 -2.88 13.56
CA GLY A 117 -4.13 -3.52 14.76
C GLY A 117 -3.06 -3.82 15.81
N ILE A 118 -1.91 -4.37 15.42
CA ILE A 118 -0.81 -4.64 16.35
C ILE A 118 -0.20 -3.35 16.90
N VAL A 119 -0.03 -2.31 16.07
CA VAL A 119 0.49 -1.01 16.55
C VAL A 119 -0.47 -0.38 17.55
N PHE A 120 -1.79 -0.41 17.28
CA PHE A 120 -2.79 0.14 18.19
C PHE A 120 -2.86 -0.64 19.51
N ALA A 121 -2.91 -1.98 19.45
CA ALA A 121 -2.91 -2.83 20.63
C ALA A 121 -1.67 -2.62 21.51
N SER A 122 -0.50 -2.40 20.89
CA SER A 122 0.75 -2.13 21.61
C SER A 122 0.71 -0.78 22.35
N ARG A 123 0.10 0.26 21.76
CA ARG A 123 -0.07 1.57 22.41
C ARG A 123 -1.05 1.51 23.58
N LEU A 124 -2.16 0.79 23.43
CA LEU A 124 -3.12 0.61 24.52
C LEU A 124 -2.48 -0.04 25.74
N ARG A 125 -1.69 -1.10 25.54
CA ARG A 125 -0.98 -1.77 26.64
C ARG A 125 0.00 -0.84 27.37
N GLN A 126 0.74 0.00 26.63
CA GLN A 126 1.67 0.96 27.23
C GLN A 126 0.95 2.06 28.03
N SER A 127 -0.22 2.50 27.56
CA SER A 127 -1.05 3.46 28.29
C SER A 127 -1.55 2.89 29.62
N THR A 128 -1.96 1.63 29.65
CA THR A 128 -2.47 0.99 30.88
C THR A 128 -1.37 0.77 31.91
N SER A 129 -0.16 0.37 31.50
CA SER A 129 0.96 0.17 32.43
C SER A 129 1.42 1.48 33.08
N ALA A 130 1.45 2.58 32.33
CA ALA A 130 1.83 3.89 32.85
C ALA A 130 0.84 4.42 33.91
N GLN A 131 -0.45 4.05 33.81
CA GLN A 131 -1.46 4.45 34.79
C GLN A 131 -1.42 3.62 36.08
N SER A 132 -0.94 2.36 36.03
CA SER A 132 -0.82 1.52 37.23
C SER A 132 0.42 1.80 38.09
N GLU A 133 1.40 2.54 37.56
CA GLU A 133 2.62 2.93 38.27
C GLU A 133 2.51 4.30 38.97
N MET A 134 1.41 5.03 38.75
CA MET A 134 1.08 6.30 39.43
C MET A 134 0.14 6.07 40.61
#